data_AF-A0A963V1K3-F1
#
_entry.id   AF-A0A963V1K3-F1
#
_cell.length_a   1.000
_cell.length_b   1.000
_cell.length_c   1.000
_cell.angle_alpha   90.00
_cell.angle_beta   90.00
_cell.angle_gamma   90.00
#
_symmetry.space_group_name_H-M   'P 1'
#
loop_
_entity.id
_entity.type
_entity.pdbx_description
1 polymer ?
#
loop_
_entity_poly.entity_id
_entity_poly.type
_entity_poly.pdbx_seq_one_letter_code
_entity_poly.pdbx_strand_id
1 'polypeptide(L)'
;MQAGLTFPDISNEIVSLPIFGLTFTLRWYALAYLAGLIAGWRIIVGLMRRETLWPDNRAPMAAKQVEDLLTAIILGVILGGRLGFVLFYRPDYYLSHPGEVFRIWEGGMSFHGGFLGVVAAGLWFSRRHAIPALQLADAMALVAPIGLFLGRLANFVNAELWGRPSSLPWAVIFPGAAAQDCPGVPPGSCARHPSQLYEAGLEGLLLGVLLFWLLAR
;
A
#
# COMPACT_ATOMS: atom_id res chain seq x y z
N MET A 1 8.79 31.81 -17.40
CA MET A 1 8.52 30.38 -17.64
C MET A 1 8.77 29.64 -16.34
N GLN A 2 7.73 29.25 -15.61
CA GLN A 2 7.90 28.37 -14.46
C GLN A 2 8.19 26.97 -15.02
N ALA A 3 9.46 26.56 -14.97
CA ALA A 3 9.89 25.27 -15.48
C ALA A 3 9.37 24.18 -14.54
N GLY A 4 8.41 23.40 -15.01
CA GLY A 4 7.98 22.14 -14.41
C GLY A 4 8.16 21.02 -15.43
N LEU A 5 8.52 19.83 -14.97
CA LEU A 5 8.55 18.63 -15.78
C LEU A 5 7.11 18.24 -16.13
N THR A 6 6.82 17.97 -17.39
CA THR A 6 5.52 17.41 -17.76
C THR A 6 5.42 15.99 -17.21
N PHE A 7 4.28 15.64 -16.62
CA PHE A 7 4.03 14.25 -16.23
C PHE A 7 4.17 13.34 -17.46
N PRO A 8 4.95 12.24 -17.36
CA PRO A 8 5.15 11.35 -18.50
C PRO A 8 3.83 10.72 -18.95
N ASP A 9 3.73 10.40 -20.24
CA ASP A 9 2.57 9.74 -20.82
C ASP A 9 2.54 8.25 -20.40
N ILE A 10 2.14 8.01 -19.15
CA ILE A 10 2.02 6.69 -18.55
C ILE A 10 0.55 6.40 -18.30
N SER A 11 0.05 5.33 -18.91
CA SER A 11 -1.29 4.82 -18.64
C SER A 11 -1.36 4.14 -17.26
N ASN A 12 -2.41 4.42 -16.51
CA ASN A 12 -2.73 3.73 -15.25
C ASN A 12 -3.06 2.23 -15.49
N GLU A 13 -3.49 1.91 -16.71
CA GLU A 13 -3.87 0.58 -17.17
C GLU A 13 -2.71 -0.04 -17.95
N ILE A 14 -2.39 -1.28 -17.60
CA ILE A 14 -1.38 -2.09 -18.30
C ILE A 14 -2.03 -2.73 -19.51
N VAL A 15 -3.14 -3.44 -19.26
CA VAL A 15 -3.90 -4.19 -20.26
C VAL A 15 -5.38 -4.16 -19.86
N SER A 16 -6.24 -3.93 -20.85
CA SER A 16 -7.70 -4.02 -20.72
C SER A 16 -8.23 -5.06 -21.70
N LEU A 17 -8.83 -6.12 -21.18
CA LEU A 17 -9.36 -7.26 -21.94
C LEU A 17 -10.89 -7.29 -21.82
N PRO A 18 -11.63 -7.22 -22.95
CA PRO A 18 -13.06 -7.51 -22.94
C PRO A 18 -13.27 -9.02 -22.80
N ILE A 19 -13.89 -9.45 -21.72
CA ILE A 19 -14.17 -10.86 -21.39
C ILE A 19 -15.67 -11.00 -21.09
N PHE A 20 -16.40 -11.76 -21.91
CA PHE A 20 -17.84 -12.03 -21.75
C PHE A 20 -18.72 -10.78 -21.54
N GLY A 21 -18.39 -9.66 -22.19
CA GLY A 21 -19.12 -8.39 -22.05
C GLY A 21 -18.72 -7.54 -20.84
N LEU A 22 -17.73 -7.97 -20.06
CA LEU A 22 -17.11 -7.21 -18.98
C LEU A 22 -15.68 -6.81 -19.35
N THR A 23 -15.27 -5.58 -19.05
CA THR A 23 -13.88 -5.14 -19.27
C THR A 23 -13.05 -5.44 -18.04
N PHE A 24 -12.13 -6.40 -18.15
CA PHE A 24 -11.13 -6.65 -17.13
C PHE A 24 -9.92 -5.76 -17.38
N THR A 25 -9.64 -4.86 -16.45
CA THR A 25 -8.50 -3.93 -16.52
C THR A 25 -7.45 -4.30 -15.47
N LEU A 26 -6.25 -4.63 -15.92
CA LEU A 26 -5.09 -4.79 -15.06
C LEU A 26 -4.41 -3.42 -14.87
N ARG A 27 -4.33 -2.96 -13.62
CA ARG A 27 -3.73 -1.67 -13.24
C ARG A 27 -2.36 -1.86 -12.61
N TRP A 28 -1.45 -0.89 -12.77
CA TRP A 28 -0.14 -0.88 -12.11
C TRP A 28 -0.23 -1.02 -10.59
N TYR A 29 -1.24 -0.39 -10.00
CA TYR A 29 -1.50 -0.46 -8.57
C TYR A 29 -1.75 -1.89 -8.06
N ALA A 30 -2.48 -2.71 -8.83
CA ALA A 30 -2.73 -4.10 -8.48
C ALA A 30 -1.43 -4.94 -8.52
N LEU A 31 -0.58 -4.70 -9.53
CA LEU A 31 0.73 -5.36 -9.61
C LEU A 31 1.67 -4.93 -8.49
N ALA A 32 1.68 -3.65 -8.12
CA ALA A 32 2.49 -3.14 -7.01
C ALA A 32 2.12 -3.84 -5.69
N TYR A 33 0.83 -3.99 -5.40
CA TYR A 33 0.40 -4.76 -4.22
C TYR A 33 0.78 -6.23 -4.29
N LEU A 34 0.54 -6.89 -5.42
CA LEU A 34 0.86 -8.30 -5.57
C LEU A 34 2.37 -8.55 -5.40
N ALA A 35 3.19 -7.71 -6.02
CA ALA A 35 4.65 -7.77 -5.89
C ALA A 35 5.09 -7.52 -4.44
N GLY A 36 4.49 -6.54 -3.75
CA GLY A 36 4.76 -6.27 -2.33
C GLY A 36 4.41 -7.44 -1.42
N LEU A 37 3.24 -8.05 -1.61
CA LEU A 37 2.79 -9.22 -0.84
C LEU A 37 3.69 -10.43 -1.08
N ILE A 38 4.04 -10.73 -2.34
CA ILE A 38 4.93 -11.85 -2.68
C ILE A 38 6.32 -11.62 -2.09
N ALA A 39 6.89 -10.42 -2.22
CA ALA A 39 8.20 -10.10 -1.66
C ALA A 39 8.19 -10.22 -0.13
N GLY A 40 7.21 -9.62 0.54
CA GLY A 40 7.06 -9.70 1.99
C GLY A 40 6.90 -11.13 2.49
N TRP A 41 6.05 -11.92 1.83
CA TRP A 41 5.89 -13.35 2.14
C TRP A 41 7.22 -14.11 2.04
N ARG A 42 7.94 -13.98 0.92
CA ARG A 42 9.22 -14.66 0.71
C ARG A 42 10.27 -14.28 1.75
N ILE A 43 10.33 -13.00 2.12
CA ILE A 43 11.26 -12.50 3.12
C ILE A 43 10.91 -13.08 4.50
N ILE A 44 9.64 -13.01 4.93
CA ILE A 44 9.23 -13.55 6.23
C ILE A 44 9.47 -15.06 6.31
N VAL A 45 9.19 -15.83 5.24
CA VAL A 45 9.57 -17.24 5.14
C VAL A 45 11.07 -17.43 5.34
N GLY A 46 11.89 -16.58 4.73
CA GLY A 46 13.34 -16.57 4.91
C GLY A 46 13.76 -16.29 6.36
N LEU A 47 13.11 -15.33 7.04
CA LEU A 47 13.36 -15.02 8.45
C LEU A 47 13.02 -16.21 9.36
N MET A 48 11.87 -16.87 9.12
CA MET A 48 11.45 -18.03 9.92
C MET A 48 12.39 -19.24 9.75
N ARG A 49 13.13 -19.32 8.65
CA ARG A 49 14.12 -20.38 8.41
C ARG A 49 15.48 -20.11 9.05
N ARG A 50 15.72 -18.89 9.54
CA ARG A 50 16.99 -18.46 10.16
C ARG A 50 16.78 -18.31 11.66
N GLU A 51 16.78 -19.42 12.36
CA GLU A 51 16.48 -19.47 13.79
C GLU A 51 17.41 -18.58 14.64
N THR A 52 18.66 -18.41 14.20
CA THR A 52 19.66 -17.55 14.86
C THR A 52 19.32 -16.06 14.87
N LEU A 53 18.35 -15.61 14.08
CA LEU A 53 17.87 -14.22 14.10
C LEU A 53 16.88 -13.95 15.25
N TRP A 54 16.44 -15.00 15.95
CA TRP A 54 15.37 -14.91 16.94
C TRP A 54 15.92 -15.20 18.34
N PRO A 55 15.25 -14.68 19.40
CA PRO A 55 15.58 -15.03 20.77
C PRO A 55 15.64 -16.54 20.98
N ASP A 56 16.58 -16.99 21.81
CA ASP A 56 16.83 -18.39 22.12
C ASP A 56 17.14 -19.28 20.90
N ASN A 57 17.57 -18.67 19.78
CA ASN A 57 17.78 -19.33 18.50
C ASN A 57 16.54 -20.13 18.06
N ARG A 58 15.35 -19.53 18.20
CA ARG A 58 14.09 -20.21 17.85
C ARG A 58 13.14 -19.26 17.14
N ALA A 59 12.78 -19.60 15.91
CA ALA A 59 11.80 -18.82 15.16
C ALA A 59 10.42 -18.78 15.88
N PRO A 60 9.71 -17.65 15.82
CA PRO A 60 8.42 -17.46 16.49
C PRO A 60 7.32 -18.37 15.95
N MET A 61 7.45 -18.83 14.70
CA MET A 61 6.51 -19.73 14.04
C MET A 61 7.21 -20.55 12.95
N ALA A 62 6.59 -21.65 12.52
CA ALA A 62 7.09 -22.42 11.40
C ALA A 62 6.95 -21.64 10.09
N ALA A 63 7.90 -21.81 9.17
CA ALA A 63 7.89 -21.13 7.87
C ALA A 63 6.61 -21.38 7.04
N LYS A 64 5.96 -22.54 7.21
CA LYS A 64 4.67 -22.85 6.55
C LYS A 64 3.52 -21.98 7.08
N GLN A 65 3.55 -21.61 8.36
CA GLN A 65 2.51 -20.77 8.98
C GLN A 65 2.51 -19.34 8.42
N VAL A 66 3.55 -18.93 7.69
CA VAL A 66 3.59 -17.62 7.02
C VAL A 66 2.52 -17.52 5.92
N GLU A 67 2.15 -18.63 5.28
CA GLU A 67 1.07 -18.65 4.29
C GLU A 67 -0.29 -18.38 4.95
N ASP A 68 -0.55 -19.04 6.09
CA ASP A 68 -1.77 -18.82 6.88
C ASP A 68 -1.84 -17.38 7.41
N LEU A 69 -0.70 -16.85 7.87
CA LEU A 69 -0.58 -15.44 8.27
C LEU A 69 -0.90 -14.51 7.09
N LEU A 70 -0.32 -14.75 5.91
CA LEU A 70 -0.55 -13.92 4.73
C LEU A 70 -2.05 -13.87 4.39
N THR A 71 -2.74 -15.01 4.43
CA THR A 71 -4.20 -15.07 4.26
C THR A 71 -4.93 -14.24 5.32
N ALA A 72 -4.56 -14.38 6.60
CA ALA A 72 -5.17 -13.61 7.68
C ALA A 72 -4.97 -12.09 7.49
N ILE A 73 -3.78 -11.67 7.09
CA ILE A 73 -3.46 -10.26 6.82
C ILE A 73 -4.23 -9.73 5.60
N ILE A 74 -4.33 -10.48 4.50
CA ILE A 74 -5.12 -10.09 3.33
C ILE A 74 -6.59 -9.89 3.72
N LEU A 75 -7.17 -10.83 4.47
CA LEU A 75 -8.53 -10.70 4.99
C LEU A 75 -8.66 -9.49 5.92
N GLY A 76 -7.67 -9.25 6.79
CA GLY A 76 -7.60 -8.08 7.65
C GLY A 76 -7.65 -6.76 6.87
N VAL A 77 -6.83 -6.62 5.82
CA VAL A 77 -6.84 -5.43 4.96
C VAL A 77 -8.19 -5.23 4.28
N ILE A 78 -8.76 -6.29 3.68
CA ILE A 78 -10.00 -6.20 2.90
C ILE A 78 -11.18 -5.87 3.82
N LEU A 79 -11.36 -6.65 4.89
CA LEU A 79 -12.47 -6.48 5.82
C LEU A 79 -12.33 -5.17 6.60
N GLY A 80 -11.14 -4.91 7.15
CA GLY A 80 -10.87 -3.68 7.89
C GLY A 80 -11.03 -2.45 7.00
N GLY A 81 -10.49 -2.47 5.79
CA GLY A 81 -10.58 -1.37 4.84
C GLY A 81 -12.02 -1.07 4.44
N ARG A 82 -12.81 -2.12 4.18
CA ARG A 82 -14.22 -1.96 3.84
C ARG A 82 -15.04 -1.46 5.01
N LEU A 83 -14.92 -2.09 6.18
CA LEU A 83 -15.67 -1.69 7.37
C LEU A 83 -15.27 -0.28 7.83
N GLY A 84 -14.00 0.08 7.78
CA GLY A 84 -13.56 1.43 8.06
C GLY A 84 -14.14 2.46 7.11
N PHE A 85 -14.29 2.13 5.81
CA PHE A 85 -14.95 3.02 4.86
C PHE A 85 -16.43 3.23 5.23
N VAL A 86 -17.14 2.12 5.46
CA VAL A 86 -18.56 2.10 5.83
C VAL A 86 -18.81 2.92 7.09
N LEU A 87 -18.03 2.67 8.15
CA LEU A 87 -18.25 3.26 9.47
C LEU A 87 -17.76 4.70 9.57
N PHE A 88 -16.61 5.04 8.96
CA PHE A 88 -16.01 6.37 9.14
C PHE A 88 -16.46 7.40 8.12
N TYR A 89 -16.88 6.98 6.92
CA TYR A 89 -17.14 7.93 5.82
C TYR A 89 -18.61 7.98 5.40
N ARG A 90 -19.35 6.87 5.46
CA ARG A 90 -20.75 6.81 4.98
C ARG A 90 -21.70 5.95 5.85
N PRO A 91 -21.73 6.11 7.18
CA PRO A 91 -22.54 5.24 8.05
C PRO A 91 -24.03 5.27 7.70
N ASP A 92 -24.61 6.46 7.50
CA ASP A 92 -26.05 6.62 7.23
C ASP A 92 -26.50 5.93 5.92
N TYR A 93 -25.64 5.97 4.90
CA TYR A 93 -25.89 5.30 3.63
C TYR A 93 -25.96 3.78 3.80
N TYR A 94 -25.04 3.18 4.54
CA TYR A 94 -25.01 1.72 4.71
C TYR A 94 -26.05 1.22 5.72
N LEU A 95 -26.56 2.07 6.61
CA LEU A 95 -27.73 1.74 7.43
C LEU A 95 -28.99 1.52 6.57
N SER A 96 -29.14 2.31 5.51
CA SER A 96 -30.24 2.14 4.55
C SER A 96 -29.97 1.04 3.52
N HIS A 97 -28.69 0.70 3.26
CA HIS A 97 -28.28 -0.27 2.25
C HIS A 97 -27.27 -1.30 2.80
N PRO A 98 -27.65 -2.11 3.81
CA PRO A 98 -26.70 -2.97 4.54
C PRO A 98 -26.03 -4.04 3.65
N GLY A 99 -26.71 -4.54 2.62
CA GLY A 99 -26.16 -5.51 1.68
C GLY A 99 -24.99 -4.95 0.84
N GLU A 100 -24.89 -3.63 0.70
CA GLU A 100 -23.85 -2.99 -0.11
C GLU A 100 -22.48 -3.00 0.58
N VAL A 101 -22.42 -3.32 1.87
CA VAL A 101 -21.16 -3.49 2.60
C VAL A 101 -20.27 -4.54 1.92
N PHE A 102 -20.85 -5.57 1.29
CA PHE A 102 -20.10 -6.64 0.62
C PHE A 102 -19.63 -6.29 -0.80
N ARG A 103 -20.11 -5.19 -1.39
CA ARG A 103 -19.78 -4.77 -2.76
C ARG A 103 -18.41 -4.08 -2.82
N ILE A 104 -17.35 -4.84 -2.53
CA ILE A 104 -15.97 -4.34 -2.51
C ILE A 104 -15.45 -3.92 -3.90
N TRP A 105 -16.07 -4.42 -4.98
CA TRP A 105 -15.71 -4.08 -6.36
C TRP A 105 -16.17 -2.69 -6.79
N GLU A 106 -17.08 -2.06 -6.05
CA GLU A 106 -17.50 -0.66 -6.29
C GLU A 106 -16.49 0.36 -5.73
N GLY A 107 -15.38 -0.12 -5.16
CA GLY A 107 -14.41 0.72 -4.45
C GLY A 107 -14.88 1.06 -3.04
N GLY A 108 -14.36 2.15 -2.47
CA GLY A 108 -14.67 2.56 -1.10
C GLY A 108 -13.92 1.72 -0.06
N MET A 109 -12.65 2.04 0.11
CA MET A 109 -11.74 1.42 1.08
C MET A 109 -11.11 2.50 1.96
N SER A 110 -11.00 2.24 3.26
CA SER A 110 -10.34 3.11 4.23
C SER A 110 -8.93 2.61 4.51
N PHE A 111 -7.93 3.49 4.39
CA PHE A 111 -6.58 3.18 4.85
C PHE A 111 -6.55 2.85 6.35
N HIS A 112 -7.16 3.70 7.19
CA HIS A 112 -7.21 3.50 8.65
C HIS A 112 -7.88 2.18 9.01
N GLY A 113 -9.01 1.87 8.36
CA GLY A 113 -9.68 0.60 8.53
C GLY A 113 -8.80 -0.58 8.14
N GLY A 114 -8.12 -0.50 7.00
CA GLY A 114 -7.21 -1.54 6.52
C GLY A 114 -6.06 -1.79 7.49
N PHE A 115 -5.42 -0.72 7.98
CA PHE A 115 -4.34 -0.81 8.97
C PHE A 115 -4.81 -1.44 10.28
N LEU A 116 -5.95 -1.00 10.83
CA LEU A 116 -6.54 -1.60 12.03
C LEU A 116 -6.89 -3.07 11.82
N GLY A 117 -7.40 -3.42 10.63
CA GLY A 117 -7.70 -4.80 10.26
C GLY A 117 -6.46 -5.69 10.22
N VAL A 118 -5.33 -5.19 9.68
CA VAL A 118 -4.02 -5.88 9.71
C VAL A 118 -3.55 -6.10 11.13
N VAL A 119 -3.60 -5.06 11.98
CA VAL A 119 -3.20 -5.16 13.39
C VAL A 119 -4.07 -6.18 14.12
N ALA A 120 -5.40 -6.14 13.94
CA ALA A 120 -6.32 -7.08 14.55
C ALA A 120 -6.07 -8.52 14.08
N ALA A 121 -5.86 -8.73 12.77
CA ALA A 121 -5.55 -10.04 12.20
C ALA A 121 -4.22 -10.60 12.72
N GLY A 122 -3.17 -9.78 12.78
CA GLY A 122 -1.88 -10.16 13.34
C GLY A 122 -1.97 -10.55 14.82
N LEU A 123 -2.65 -9.72 15.64
CA LEU A 123 -2.86 -10.01 17.06
C LEU A 123 -3.71 -11.27 17.29
N TRP A 124 -4.74 -11.48 16.47
CA TRP A 124 -5.55 -12.69 16.51
C TRP A 124 -4.74 -13.93 16.14
N PHE A 125 -3.96 -13.85 15.06
CA PHE A 125 -3.11 -14.95 14.59
C PHE A 125 -2.05 -15.30 15.64
N SER A 126 -1.39 -14.29 16.21
CA SER A 126 -0.43 -14.47 17.30
C SER A 126 -1.03 -15.19 18.49
N ARG A 127 -2.21 -14.76 18.94
CA ARG A 127 -2.90 -15.42 20.07
C ARG A 127 -3.31 -16.85 19.72
N ARG A 128 -3.83 -17.09 18.52
CA ARG A 128 -4.30 -18.41 18.08
C ARG A 128 -3.17 -19.44 18.02
N HIS A 129 -1.97 -19.02 17.67
CA HIS A 129 -0.80 -19.88 17.47
C HIS A 129 0.27 -19.76 18.56
N ALA A 130 -0.02 -19.05 19.66
CA ALA A 130 0.93 -18.77 20.75
C ALA A 130 2.26 -18.13 20.28
N ILE A 131 2.18 -17.27 19.27
CA ILE A 131 3.33 -16.55 18.72
C ILE A 131 3.52 -15.24 19.49
N PRO A 132 4.75 -14.88 19.92
CA PRO A 132 5.02 -13.58 20.52
C PRO A 132 4.66 -12.44 19.55
N ALA A 133 3.67 -11.63 19.91
CA ALA A 133 3.12 -10.60 19.02
C ALA A 133 4.15 -9.57 18.56
N LEU A 134 5.12 -9.21 19.42
CA LEU A 134 6.18 -8.28 19.06
C LEU A 134 7.14 -8.86 18.01
N GLN A 135 7.50 -10.15 18.12
CA GLN A 135 8.35 -10.80 17.12
C GLN A 135 7.65 -10.91 15.75
N LEU A 136 6.33 -11.13 15.76
CA LEU A 136 5.52 -11.06 14.54
C LEU A 136 5.52 -9.64 13.96
N ALA A 137 5.34 -8.62 14.81
CA ALA A 137 5.35 -7.22 14.40
C ALA A 137 6.71 -6.83 13.82
N ASP A 138 7.83 -7.27 14.40
CA ASP A 138 9.19 -7.03 13.89
C ASP A 138 9.36 -7.61 12.48
N ALA A 139 8.89 -8.85 12.26
CA ALA A 139 8.92 -9.48 10.93
C ALA A 139 8.11 -8.70 9.89
N MET A 140 6.92 -8.22 10.28
CA MET A 140 6.03 -7.43 9.41
C MET A 140 6.59 -6.03 9.14
N ALA A 141 7.18 -5.39 10.16
CA ALA A 141 7.79 -4.08 10.05
C ALA A 141 8.98 -4.08 9.09
N LEU A 142 9.78 -5.16 9.08
CA LEU A 142 10.90 -5.31 8.14
C LEU A 142 10.45 -5.23 6.67
N VAL A 143 9.29 -5.79 6.34
CA VAL A 143 8.80 -5.89 4.95
C VAL A 143 7.84 -4.77 4.57
N ALA A 144 7.32 -4.01 5.52
CA ALA A 144 6.40 -2.89 5.28
C ALA A 144 6.96 -1.84 4.28
N PRO A 145 8.25 -1.45 4.32
CA PRO A 145 8.81 -0.49 3.36
C PRO A 145 8.72 -0.93 1.91
N ILE A 146 8.70 -2.25 1.62
CA ILE A 146 8.56 -2.75 0.25
C ILE A 146 7.16 -2.40 -0.30
N GLY A 147 6.13 -2.59 0.52
CA GLY A 147 4.76 -2.21 0.18
C GLY A 147 4.62 -0.70 0.00
N LEU A 148 5.22 0.09 0.89
CA LEU A 148 5.23 1.56 0.79
C LEU A 148 5.94 2.02 -0.49
N PHE A 149 7.12 1.49 -0.79
CA PHE A 149 7.87 1.80 -2.00
C PHE A 149 7.02 1.58 -3.26
N LEU A 150 6.52 0.36 -3.43
CA LEU A 150 5.76 -0.03 -4.62
C LEU A 150 4.43 0.72 -4.72
N GLY A 151 3.73 0.90 -3.60
CA GLY A 151 2.48 1.65 -3.53
C GLY A 151 2.65 3.10 -3.96
N ARG A 152 3.70 3.77 -3.45
CA ARG A 152 3.98 5.17 -3.78
C ARG A 152 4.44 5.36 -5.23
N LEU A 153 5.20 4.42 -5.78
CA LEU A 153 5.48 4.41 -7.21
C LEU A 153 4.21 4.25 -8.05
N ALA A 154 3.29 3.39 -7.62
CA ALA A 154 2.01 3.23 -8.31
C ALA A 154 1.11 4.46 -8.17
N ASN A 155 1.15 5.19 -7.05
CA ASN A 155 0.45 6.48 -6.92
C ASN A 155 1.04 7.53 -7.88
N PHE A 156 2.36 7.54 -8.07
CA PHE A 156 2.97 8.41 -9.08
C PHE A 156 2.48 8.06 -10.47
N VAL A 157 2.50 6.77 -10.85
CA VAL A 157 1.99 6.28 -12.14
C VAL A 157 0.52 6.63 -12.34
N ASN A 158 -0.31 6.51 -11.29
CA ASN A 158 -1.72 6.86 -11.32
C ASN A 158 -1.98 8.38 -11.41
N ALA A 159 -0.92 9.19 -11.32
CA ALA A 159 -1.00 10.63 -11.10
C ALA A 159 -1.96 10.94 -9.95
N GLU A 160 -1.72 10.44 -8.74
CA GLU A 160 -2.54 10.75 -7.56
C GLU A 160 -1.65 11.01 -6.33
N LEU A 161 -2.19 11.71 -5.32
CA LEU A 161 -1.45 12.08 -4.10
C LEU A 161 -0.20 12.94 -4.37
N TRP A 162 -0.27 13.78 -5.40
CA TRP A 162 0.73 14.82 -5.66
C TRP A 162 0.81 15.82 -4.50
N GLY A 163 1.95 16.49 -4.40
CA GLY A 163 2.22 17.41 -3.31
C GLY A 163 1.63 18.81 -3.51
N ARG A 164 2.14 19.73 -2.70
CA ARG A 164 1.79 21.15 -2.79
C ARG A 164 2.33 21.77 -4.09
N PRO A 165 1.72 22.85 -4.60
CA PRO A 165 2.26 23.63 -5.71
C PRO A 165 3.70 24.04 -5.44
N SER A 166 4.54 24.00 -6.47
CA SER A 166 5.98 24.22 -6.34
C SER A 166 6.57 24.82 -7.61
N SER A 167 7.59 25.66 -7.44
CA SER A 167 8.36 26.25 -8.53
C SER A 167 9.77 25.65 -8.65
N LEU A 168 10.05 24.55 -7.96
CA LEU A 168 11.35 23.87 -8.03
C LEU A 168 11.54 23.21 -9.40
N PRO A 169 12.78 23.06 -9.88
CA PRO A 169 13.05 22.59 -11.25
C PRO A 169 12.64 21.14 -11.50
N TRP A 170 12.39 20.35 -10.45
CA TRP A 170 11.88 18.97 -10.54
C TRP A 170 10.40 18.84 -10.17
N ALA A 171 9.68 19.96 -10.02
CA ALA A 171 8.23 19.93 -9.84
C ALA A 171 7.57 19.38 -11.12
N VAL A 172 6.48 18.63 -10.96
CA VAL A 172 5.81 17.92 -12.05
C VAL A 172 4.42 18.52 -12.30
N ILE A 173 4.09 18.77 -13.57
CA ILE A 173 2.76 19.19 -14.02
C ILE A 173 1.92 17.92 -14.20
N PHE A 174 1.13 17.57 -13.19
CA PHE A 174 0.27 16.38 -13.19
C PHE A 174 -1.05 16.62 -13.97
N PRO A 175 -1.59 15.59 -14.65
CA PRO A 175 -2.88 15.69 -15.34
C PRO A 175 -4.06 15.83 -14.37
N GLY A 176 -5.19 16.31 -14.88
CA GLY A 176 -6.46 16.39 -14.16
C GLY A 176 -6.73 17.74 -13.51
N ALA A 177 -8.03 18.09 -13.44
CA ALA A 177 -8.47 19.40 -12.96
C ALA A 177 -8.03 19.70 -11.52
N ALA A 178 -8.09 18.69 -10.64
CA ALA A 178 -7.67 18.84 -9.24
C ALA A 178 -6.17 19.12 -9.07
N ALA A 179 -5.32 18.55 -9.94
CA ALA A 179 -3.89 18.84 -9.93
C ALA A 179 -3.60 20.27 -10.43
N GLN A 180 -4.42 20.77 -11.35
CA GLN A 180 -4.25 22.09 -11.95
C GLN A 180 -4.91 23.23 -11.16
N ASP A 181 -5.58 22.92 -10.04
CA ASP A 181 -6.17 23.92 -9.15
C ASP A 181 -5.11 24.60 -8.27
N CYS A 182 -4.54 25.68 -8.80
CA CYS A 182 -3.48 26.45 -8.17
C CYS A 182 -3.79 27.95 -8.25
N PRO A 183 -3.90 28.66 -7.11
CA PRO A 183 -4.24 30.08 -7.11
C PRO A 183 -3.25 30.91 -7.93
N GLY A 184 -3.77 31.69 -8.89
CA GLY A 184 -2.97 32.58 -9.72
C GLY A 184 -2.11 31.90 -10.80
N VAL A 185 -2.29 30.59 -11.03
CA VAL A 185 -1.56 29.83 -12.05
C VAL A 185 -2.54 29.36 -13.15
N PRO A 186 -2.26 29.62 -14.43
CA PRO A 186 -3.09 29.14 -15.52
C PRO A 186 -3.21 27.60 -15.55
N PRO A 187 -4.38 27.04 -15.88
CA PRO A 187 -4.53 25.60 -16.07
C PRO A 187 -3.50 25.03 -17.07
N GLY A 188 -2.94 23.87 -16.75
CA GLY A 188 -1.91 23.22 -17.56
C GLY A 188 -0.48 23.70 -17.28
N SER A 189 -0.30 24.66 -16.36
CA SER A 189 1.03 25.14 -15.94
C SER A 189 1.29 24.95 -14.45
N CYS A 190 0.34 24.40 -13.68
CA CYS A 190 0.60 24.14 -12.28
C CYS A 190 1.50 22.92 -12.08
N ALA A 191 2.72 23.18 -11.65
CA ALA A 191 3.67 22.18 -11.21
C ALA A 191 3.56 21.96 -9.69
N ARG A 192 3.70 20.71 -9.27
CA ARG A 192 3.61 20.28 -7.88
C ARG A 192 4.79 19.41 -7.51
N HIS A 193 5.08 19.33 -6.21
CA HIS A 193 6.03 18.34 -5.72
C HIS A 193 5.56 16.92 -6.09
N PRO A 194 6.40 16.08 -6.72
CA PRO A 194 6.13 14.65 -6.84
C PRO A 194 6.36 13.95 -5.50
N SER A 195 5.57 14.28 -4.47
CA SER A 195 5.71 13.77 -3.10
C SER A 195 5.67 12.25 -3.01
N GLN A 196 4.96 11.60 -3.93
CA GLN A 196 4.93 10.15 -4.05
C GLN A 196 6.35 9.58 -4.24
N LEU A 197 7.20 10.23 -5.04
CA LEU A 197 8.58 9.79 -5.25
C LEU A 197 9.45 10.05 -4.00
N TYR A 198 9.13 11.08 -3.22
CA TYR A 198 9.82 11.34 -1.96
C TYR A 198 9.47 10.28 -0.92
N GLU A 199 8.19 9.95 -0.78
CA GLU A 199 7.70 8.89 0.10
C GLU A 199 8.25 7.52 -0.33
N ALA A 200 8.26 7.22 -1.63
CA ALA A 200 8.90 6.00 -2.15
C ALA A 200 10.39 5.95 -1.76
N GLY A 201 11.12 7.04 -1.95
CA GLY A 201 12.55 7.12 -1.63
C GLY A 201 12.83 7.01 -0.13
N LEU A 202 12.03 7.65 0.72
CA LEU A 202 12.28 7.76 2.16
C LEU A 202 11.63 6.63 2.96
N GLU A 203 10.32 6.48 2.86
CA GLU A 203 9.54 5.49 3.63
C GLU A 203 9.68 4.08 3.04
N GLY A 204 9.99 3.99 1.75
CA GLY A 204 10.21 2.74 1.04
C GLY A 204 11.68 2.32 1.00
N LEU A 205 12.45 2.97 0.14
CA LEU A 205 13.82 2.55 -0.18
C LEU A 205 14.78 2.78 1.00
N LEU A 206 14.89 4.01 1.51
CA LEU A 206 15.83 4.35 2.58
C LEU A 206 15.50 3.60 3.86
N LEU A 207 14.24 3.62 4.29
CA LEU A 207 13.81 2.87 5.48
C LEU A 207 14.04 1.37 5.30
N GLY A 208 13.69 0.79 4.13
CA GLY A 208 13.95 -0.61 3.83
C GLY A 208 15.44 -0.96 3.95
N VAL A 209 16.31 -0.19 3.27
CA VAL A 209 17.77 -0.38 3.33
C VAL A 209 18.28 -0.31 4.77
N LEU A 210 17.81 0.66 5.56
CA LEU A 210 18.20 0.80 6.96
C LEU A 210 17.79 -0.43 7.78
N LEU A 211 16.56 -0.90 7.65
CA LEU A 211 16.08 -2.06 8.41
C LEU A 211 16.78 -3.36 8.00
N PHE A 212 17.01 -3.58 6.70
CA PHE A 212 17.78 -4.74 6.23
C PHE A 212 19.25 -4.67 6.64
N TRP A 213 19.85 -3.48 6.68
CA TRP A 213 21.20 -3.29 7.20
C TRP A 213 21.29 -3.60 8.70
N LEU A 214 20.30 -3.14 9.49
CA LEU A 214 20.22 -3.46 10.92
C LEU A 214 20.04 -4.96 11.18
N LEU A 215 19.26 -5.65 10.34
CA LEU A 215 19.07 -7.10 10.42
C LEU A 215 20.35 -7.89 10.09
N ALA A 216 21.16 -7.37 9.16
CA ALA A 216 22.36 -8.05 8.68
C ALA A 216 23.58 -7.86 9.61
N ARG A 217 23.48 -6.97 10.59
CA ARG A 217 24.53 -6.65 11.56
C ARG A 217 24.39 -7.51 12.81
#